data_AF-J5H5J7-F1
#
_entry.id   AF-J5H5J7-F1
#
_cell.length_a   1.000
_cell.length_b   1.000
_cell.length_c   1.000
_cell.angle_alpha   90.00
_cell.angle_beta   90.00
_cell.angle_gamma   90.00
#
_symmetry.space_group_name_H-M   'P 1'
#
loop_
_entity.id
_entity.type
_entity.pdbx_description
1 polymer ?
#
loop_
_entity_poly.entity_id
_entity_poly.type
_entity_poly.pdbx_seq_one_letter_code
_entity_poly.pdbx_strand_id
1 'polypeptide(L)'
;MYNHNIHHEEERVKSYIKTYRKSTKHRGFTLLEIIAVISLLTVLASITVPSYINIVENQKKRADLATALQLAQMAKTYYIEKKDTDQGKLKEYIIKNYEEFPKSKYNGEEFDISFDTNNKVNVSVTKDGEKIEFVIAGKENEELE
;
A
#
# COMPACT_ATOMS: atom_id res chain seq x y z
N MET A 1 27.99 82.84 -9.32
CA MET A 1 27.52 82.63 -7.93
C MET A 1 26.72 81.32 -7.93
N TYR A 2 27.40 80.18 -7.84
CA TYR A 2 26.77 78.85 -7.86
C TYR A 2 27.50 77.94 -6.88
N ASN A 3 26.70 77.37 -5.99
CA ASN A 3 26.88 76.10 -5.29
C ASN A 3 27.95 75.97 -4.18
N HIS A 4 27.60 76.42 -2.98
CA HIS A 4 28.28 76.06 -1.72
C HIS A 4 27.49 75.00 -0.91
N ASN A 5 26.52 74.29 -1.50
CA ASN A 5 25.63 73.39 -0.74
C ASN A 5 25.86 71.88 -0.95
N ILE A 6 26.80 71.45 -1.79
CA ILE A 6 26.99 70.02 -2.10
C ILE A 6 27.70 69.26 -0.97
N HIS A 7 28.62 69.90 -0.24
CA HIS A 7 29.49 69.18 0.71
C HIS A 7 28.78 68.76 2.02
N HIS A 8 27.67 69.43 2.39
CA HIS A 8 26.97 69.13 3.64
C HIS A 8 25.83 68.11 3.46
N GLU A 9 25.41 67.85 2.22
CA GLU A 9 24.32 66.95 1.91
C GLU A 9 24.78 65.48 1.87
N GLU A 10 26.03 65.21 1.45
CA GLU A 10 26.59 63.85 1.42
C GLU A 10 26.74 63.21 2.80
N GLU A 11 27.07 63.98 3.84
CA GLU A 11 27.16 63.45 5.21
C GLU A 11 25.78 63.11 5.78
N ARG A 12 24.75 63.90 5.45
CA ARG A 12 23.37 63.62 5.87
C ARG A 12 22.85 62.34 5.22
N VAL A 13 23.14 62.11 3.94
CA VAL A 13 22.73 60.88 3.24
C VAL A 13 23.38 59.63 3.85
N LYS A 14 24.65 59.70 4.28
CA LYS A 14 25.33 58.59 4.97
C LYS A 14 24.71 58.24 6.33
N SER A 15 24.12 59.21 7.02
CA SER A 15 23.39 58.98 8.28
C SER A 15 22.07 58.24 8.10
N TYR A 16 21.41 58.35 6.95
CA TYR A 16 20.06 57.79 6.74
C TYR A 16 20.07 56.33 6.26
N ILE A 17 21.21 55.78 5.85
CA ILE A 17 21.28 54.41 5.31
C ILE A 17 22.27 53.57 6.13
N LYS A 18 21.95 53.36 7.41
CA LYS A 18 22.52 52.25 8.19
C LYS A 18 21.49 51.12 8.26
N THR A 19 21.34 50.39 7.16
CA THR A 19 20.51 49.19 7.10
C THR A 19 21.16 48.13 7.99
N TYR A 20 20.59 47.89 9.17
CA TYR A 20 20.94 46.77 10.03
C TYR A 20 20.66 45.46 9.28
N ARG A 21 21.70 44.88 8.65
CA ARG A 21 21.65 43.49 8.19
C ARG A 21 21.59 42.60 9.42
N LYS A 22 20.37 42.30 9.89
CA LYS A 22 20.11 41.26 10.88
C LYS A 22 20.59 39.95 10.26
N SER A 23 21.78 39.48 10.64
CA SER A 23 22.21 38.13 10.31
C SER A 23 21.24 37.19 11.02
N THR A 24 20.31 36.61 10.27
CA THR A 24 19.54 35.47 10.77
C THR A 24 20.57 34.36 11.02
N LYS A 25 20.96 34.17 12.28
CA LYS A 25 21.70 32.98 12.69
C LYS A 25 20.79 31.81 12.37
N HIS A 26 21.08 31.11 11.28
CA HIS A 26 20.47 29.82 11.00
C HIS A 26 20.96 28.89 12.09
N ARG A 27 20.09 28.58 13.06
CA ARG A 27 20.34 27.49 14.01
C ARG A 27 20.14 26.21 13.20
N GLY A 28 21.24 25.67 12.68
CA GLY A 28 21.24 24.36 12.02
C GLY A 28 21.06 23.24 13.04
N PHE A 29 20.51 22.12 12.59
CA PHE A 29 20.51 20.87 13.35
C PHE A 29 21.95 20.43 13.65
N THR A 30 22.16 19.84 14.82
CA THR A 30 23.45 19.25 15.17
C THR A 30 23.57 17.85 14.58
N LEU A 31 24.79 17.43 14.24
CA LEU A 31 25.03 16.04 13.81
C LEU A 31 24.66 15.04 14.92
N LEU A 32 24.86 15.43 16.18
CA LEU A 32 24.54 14.61 17.33
C LEU A 32 23.04 14.29 17.42
N GLU A 33 22.17 15.27 17.15
CA GLU A 33 20.72 15.05 17.12
C GLU A 33 20.32 14.03 16.06
N ILE A 34 20.91 14.11 14.87
CA ILE A 34 20.63 13.12 13.80
C ILE A 34 21.15 11.74 14.18
N ILE A 35 22.37 11.65 14.74
CA ILE A 35 22.97 10.37 15.17
C ILE A 35 22.13 9.71 16.26
N ALA A 36 21.70 10.47 17.28
CA ALA A 36 20.87 9.94 18.35
C ALA A 36 19.53 9.41 17.81
N VAL A 37 18.90 10.13 16.87
CA VAL A 37 17.60 9.73 16.27
C VAL A 37 17.74 8.48 15.41
N ILE A 38 18.71 8.41 14.50
CA ILE A 38 18.90 7.23 13.66
C ILE A 38 19.32 6.01 14.48
N SER A 39 20.09 6.21 15.55
CA SER A 39 20.53 5.12 16.43
C SER A 39 19.33 4.50 17.15
N LEU A 40 18.42 5.33 17.69
CA LEU A 40 17.17 4.85 18.30
C LEU A 40 16.25 4.18 17.28
N LEU A 41 16.05 4.77 16.09
CA LEU A 41 15.23 4.18 15.03
C LEU A 41 15.78 2.83 14.56
N THR A 42 17.11 2.68 14.53
CA THR A 42 17.75 1.41 14.14
C THR A 42 17.44 0.30 15.15
N VAL A 43 17.53 0.59 16.45
CA VAL A 43 17.19 -0.39 17.49
C VAL A 43 15.71 -0.80 17.40
N LEU A 44 14.80 0.15 17.20
CA LEU A 44 13.37 -0.15 17.03
C LEU A 44 13.09 -0.94 15.74
N ALA A 45 13.70 -0.54 14.62
CA ALA A 45 13.53 -1.19 13.34
C ALA A 45 14.05 -2.64 13.35
N SER A 46 15.15 -2.90 14.04
CA SER A 46 15.76 -4.24 14.13
C SER A 46 14.79 -5.30 14.67
N ILE A 47 13.92 -4.92 15.61
CA ILE A 47 12.92 -5.83 16.21
C ILE A 47 11.60 -5.77 15.43
N THR A 48 11.21 -4.58 14.96
CA THR A 48 9.87 -4.34 14.40
C THR A 48 9.71 -4.84 12.96
N VAL A 49 10.75 -4.67 12.13
CA VAL A 49 10.67 -5.01 10.68
C VAL A 49 10.26 -6.46 10.41
N PRO A 50 10.88 -7.51 11.00
CA PRO A 50 10.50 -8.89 10.68
C PRO A 50 9.04 -9.21 11.06
N SER A 51 8.58 -8.77 12.23
CA SER A 51 7.19 -8.99 12.65
C SER A 51 6.20 -8.27 11.74
N TYR A 52 6.55 -7.06 11.27
CA TYR A 52 5.68 -6.27 10.39
C TYR A 52 5.45 -6.95 9.04
N ILE A 53 6.49 -7.58 8.46
CA ILE A 53 6.37 -8.31 7.19
C ILE A 53 5.33 -9.44 7.30
N ASN A 54 5.41 -10.25 8.36
CA ASN A 54 4.46 -11.35 8.58
C ASN A 54 3.03 -10.84 8.79
N ILE A 55 2.85 -9.73 9.51
CA ILE A 55 1.52 -9.12 9.72
C ILE A 55 0.92 -8.69 8.39
N VAL A 56 1.68 -7.98 7.55
CA VAL A 56 1.22 -7.54 6.23
C VAL A 56 0.89 -8.74 5.34
N GLU A 57 1.70 -9.79 5.40
CA GLU A 57 1.45 -11.02 4.67
C GLU A 57 0.12 -11.68 5.06
N ASN A 58 -0.12 -11.85 6.35
CA ASN A 58 -1.35 -12.44 6.88
C ASN A 58 -2.56 -11.55 6.58
N GLN A 59 -2.43 -10.22 6.65
CA GLN A 59 -3.48 -9.29 6.24
C GLN A 59 -3.86 -9.44 4.77
N LYS A 60 -2.87 -9.63 3.89
CA LYS A 60 -3.11 -9.90 2.46
C LYS A 60 -3.83 -11.22 2.26
N LYS A 61 -3.40 -12.30 2.93
CA LYS A 61 -4.07 -13.62 2.85
C LYS A 61 -5.51 -13.56 3.36
N ARG A 62 -5.78 -12.84 4.45
CA ARG A 62 -7.14 -12.63 4.98
C ARG A 62 -8.02 -11.79 4.05
N ALA A 63 -7.46 -10.76 3.41
CA ALA A 63 -8.18 -9.99 2.40
C ALA A 63 -8.55 -10.88 1.19
N ASP A 64 -7.60 -11.71 0.74
CA ASP A 64 -7.83 -12.66 -0.35
C ASP A 64 -8.83 -13.74 0.02
N LEU A 65 -8.87 -14.19 1.29
CA LEU A 65 -9.86 -15.12 1.80
C LEU A 65 -11.28 -14.55 1.69
N ALA A 66 -11.47 -13.29 2.08
CA ALA A 66 -12.76 -12.61 1.94
C ALA A 66 -13.18 -12.48 0.46
N THR A 67 -12.24 -12.13 -0.43
CA THR A 67 -12.49 -12.10 -1.88
C THR A 67 -12.81 -13.50 -2.42
N ALA A 68 -12.09 -14.53 -1.99
CA ALA A 68 -12.32 -15.91 -2.40
C ALA A 68 -13.70 -16.43 -1.97
N LEU A 69 -14.17 -16.07 -0.76
CA LEU A 69 -15.53 -16.39 -0.31
C LEU A 69 -16.60 -15.71 -1.16
N GLN A 70 -16.38 -14.46 -1.57
CA GLN A 70 -17.28 -13.76 -2.51
C GLN A 70 -17.31 -14.47 -3.87
N LEU A 71 -16.14 -14.82 -4.41
CA LEU A 71 -16.03 -15.58 -5.67
C LEU A 71 -16.69 -16.95 -5.57
N ALA A 72 -16.55 -17.65 -4.45
CA ALA A 72 -17.19 -18.92 -4.21
C ALA A 72 -18.71 -18.79 -4.21
N GLN A 73 -19.25 -17.74 -3.59
CA GLN A 73 -20.68 -17.45 -3.61
C GLN A 73 -21.19 -17.14 -5.02
N MET A 74 -20.42 -16.41 -5.83
CA MET A 74 -20.77 -16.13 -7.23
C MET A 74 -20.74 -17.40 -8.09
N ALA A 75 -19.72 -18.24 -7.91
CA ALA A 75 -19.63 -19.53 -8.60
C ALA A 75 -20.79 -20.45 -8.24
N LYS A 76 -21.21 -20.46 -6.97
CA LYS A 76 -22.40 -21.18 -6.53
C LYS A 76 -23.67 -20.63 -7.20
N THR A 77 -23.85 -19.31 -7.27
CA THR A 77 -24.98 -18.69 -7.97
C THR A 77 -24.97 -19.05 -9.45
N TYR A 78 -23.82 -18.96 -10.11
CA TYR A 78 -23.64 -19.36 -11.51
C TYR A 78 -24.06 -20.81 -11.75
N TYR A 79 -23.60 -21.74 -10.90
CA TYR A 79 -23.99 -23.14 -11.00
C TYR A 79 -25.49 -23.35 -10.82
N ILE A 80 -26.14 -22.63 -9.89
CA ILE A 80 -27.60 -22.71 -9.69
C ILE A 80 -28.36 -22.20 -10.92
N GLU A 81 -27.92 -21.10 -11.53
CA GLU A 81 -28.58 -20.47 -12.67
C GLU A 81 -28.36 -21.21 -13.99
N LYS A 82 -27.13 -21.70 -14.22
CA LYS A 82 -26.70 -22.25 -15.51
C LYS A 82 -26.57 -23.76 -15.52
N LYS A 83 -26.47 -24.40 -14.34
CA LYS A 83 -26.14 -25.83 -14.19
C LYS A 83 -24.89 -26.22 -14.97
N ASP A 84 -23.92 -25.32 -14.99
CA ASP A 84 -22.67 -25.43 -15.74
C ASP A 84 -21.51 -25.24 -14.77
N THR A 85 -20.40 -25.93 -15.03
CA THR A 85 -19.16 -25.88 -14.25
C THR A 85 -17.96 -25.43 -15.10
N ASP A 86 -18.22 -25.00 -16.34
CA ASP A 86 -17.19 -24.47 -17.24
C ASP A 86 -16.54 -23.21 -16.64
N GLN A 87 -15.22 -23.28 -16.45
CA GLN A 87 -14.46 -22.21 -15.82
C GLN A 87 -14.39 -20.94 -16.68
N GLY A 88 -14.38 -21.07 -18.00
CA GLY A 88 -14.32 -19.94 -18.92
C GLY A 88 -15.58 -19.08 -18.84
N LYS A 89 -16.75 -19.73 -18.93
CA LYS A 89 -18.05 -19.06 -18.78
C LYS A 89 -18.26 -18.50 -17.37
N LEU A 90 -17.78 -19.20 -16.34
CA LEU A 90 -17.81 -18.68 -14.97
C LEU A 90 -16.98 -17.39 -14.86
N LYS A 91 -15.77 -17.37 -15.45
CA LYS A 91 -14.92 -16.18 -15.47
C LYS A 91 -15.62 -15.00 -16.15
N GLU A 92 -16.27 -15.23 -17.29
CA GLU A 92 -17.08 -14.20 -17.97
C GLU A 92 -18.24 -13.71 -17.10
N TYR A 93 -18.94 -14.62 -16.40
CA TYR A 93 -20.01 -14.27 -15.47
C TYR A 93 -19.51 -13.39 -14.31
N ILE A 94 -18.32 -13.67 -13.77
CA ILE A 94 -17.72 -12.88 -12.70
C ILE A 94 -17.31 -11.50 -13.21
N ILE A 95 -16.63 -11.42 -14.37
CA ILE A 95 -16.21 -10.14 -14.98
C ILE A 95 -17.41 -9.22 -15.21
N LYS A 96 -18.54 -9.75 -15.68
CA LYS A 96 -19.76 -8.96 -15.86
C LYS A 96 -20.26 -8.28 -14.58
N ASN A 97 -20.00 -8.89 -13.42
CA ASN A 97 -20.41 -8.37 -12.11
C ASN A 97 -19.33 -7.51 -11.43
N TYR A 98 -18.05 -7.65 -11.81
CA TYR A 98 -16.90 -7.00 -11.17
C TYR A 98 -16.15 -5.99 -12.04
N GLU A 99 -16.55 -5.80 -13.30
CA GLU A 99 -15.85 -5.01 -14.35
C GLU A 99 -14.49 -5.62 -14.77
N GLU A 100 -13.71 -6.15 -13.82
CA GLU A 100 -12.45 -6.88 -14.02
C GLU A 100 -12.43 -8.15 -13.15
N PHE A 101 -11.68 -9.18 -13.57
CA PHE A 101 -11.48 -10.34 -12.72
C PHE A 101 -10.52 -10.00 -11.55
N PRO A 102 -10.90 -10.28 -10.29
CA PRO A 102 -10.08 -9.90 -9.16
C PRO A 102 -8.75 -10.66 -9.10
N LYS A 103 -7.74 -9.99 -8.54
CA LYS A 103 -6.40 -10.53 -8.32
C LYS A 103 -6.05 -10.53 -6.84
N SER A 104 -5.28 -11.52 -6.44
CA SER A 104 -4.77 -11.68 -5.08
C SER A 104 -3.91 -10.50 -4.66
N LYS A 105 -4.17 -9.98 -3.46
CA LYS A 105 -3.33 -9.00 -2.77
C LYS A 105 -2.07 -9.62 -2.20
N TYR A 106 -2.09 -10.93 -1.93
CA TYR A 106 -0.94 -11.70 -1.47
C TYR A 106 0.13 -11.80 -2.55
N ASN A 107 -0.21 -12.36 -3.72
CA ASN A 107 0.77 -12.75 -4.71
C ASN A 107 0.64 -12.06 -6.08
N GLY A 108 -0.46 -11.34 -6.32
CA GLY A 108 -0.75 -10.60 -7.56
C GLY A 108 -1.41 -11.43 -8.66
N GLU A 109 -1.60 -12.73 -8.45
CA GLU A 109 -2.14 -13.66 -9.42
C GLU A 109 -3.68 -13.64 -9.43
N GLU A 110 -4.26 -14.12 -10.52
CA GLU A 110 -5.71 -14.35 -10.60
C GLU A 110 -6.12 -15.56 -9.74
N PHE A 111 -7.33 -15.51 -9.18
CA PHE A 111 -7.91 -16.65 -8.49
C PHE A 111 -8.30 -17.76 -9.47
N ASP A 112 -7.93 -18.99 -9.16
CA ASP A 112 -8.48 -20.19 -9.77
C ASP A 112 -9.76 -20.60 -9.03
N ILE A 113 -10.83 -20.78 -9.79
CA ILE A 113 -12.13 -21.23 -9.27
C ILE A 113 -12.50 -22.52 -9.98
N SER A 114 -12.69 -23.59 -9.22
CA SER A 114 -13.03 -24.91 -9.73
C SER A 114 -14.17 -25.54 -8.95
N PHE A 115 -14.78 -26.57 -9.52
CA PHE A 115 -15.78 -27.39 -8.86
C PHE A 115 -15.19 -28.78 -8.59
N ASP A 116 -15.40 -29.32 -7.39
CA ASP A 116 -15.05 -30.71 -7.07
C ASP A 116 -16.03 -31.70 -7.72
N THR A 117 -15.80 -33.00 -7.51
CA THR A 117 -16.67 -34.08 -8.01
C THR A 117 -18.08 -34.04 -7.44
N ASN A 118 -18.32 -33.28 -6.38
CA ASN A 118 -19.62 -33.07 -5.74
C ASN A 118 -20.25 -31.71 -6.10
N ASN A 119 -19.72 -31.01 -7.11
CA ASN A 119 -20.10 -29.66 -7.51
C ASN A 119 -19.94 -28.60 -6.40
N LYS A 120 -19.03 -28.83 -5.45
CA LYS A 120 -18.66 -27.83 -4.44
C LYS A 120 -17.52 -26.98 -4.95
N VAL A 121 -17.58 -25.69 -4.67
CA VAL A 121 -16.62 -24.71 -5.18
C VAL A 121 -15.31 -24.77 -4.40
N ASN A 122 -14.19 -24.73 -5.10
CA ASN A 122 -12.86 -24.48 -4.55
C ASN A 122 -12.32 -23.17 -5.13
N VAL A 123 -11.62 -22.39 -4.31
CA VAL A 123 -10.98 -21.14 -4.74
C VAL A 123 -9.55 -21.12 -4.23
N SER A 124 -8.60 -20.90 -5.12
CA SER A 124 -7.17 -20.93 -4.81
C SER A 124 -6.38 -19.93 -5.62
N VAL A 125 -5.13 -19.69 -5.22
CA VAL A 125 -4.14 -18.95 -6.01
C VAL A 125 -2.87 -19.76 -6.05
N THR A 126 -2.16 -19.73 -7.19
CA THR A 126 -0.89 -20.45 -7.35
C THR A 126 0.19 -19.47 -7.75
N LYS A 127 1.33 -19.48 -7.06
CA LYS A 127 2.52 -18.73 -7.45
C LYS A 127 3.77 -19.59 -7.25
N ASP A 128 4.63 -19.63 -8.26
CA ASP A 128 5.92 -20.34 -8.21
C ASP A 128 5.81 -21.82 -7.78
N GLY A 129 4.66 -22.46 -8.07
CA GLY A 129 4.38 -23.85 -7.70
C GLY A 129 3.75 -24.04 -6.31
N GLU A 130 3.62 -22.97 -5.51
CA GLU A 130 2.91 -23.00 -4.24
C GLU A 130 1.44 -22.63 -4.44
N LYS A 131 0.54 -23.57 -4.09
CA LYS A 131 -0.91 -23.37 -4.16
C LYS A 131 -1.43 -23.04 -2.76
N ILE A 132 -2.12 -21.91 -2.65
CA ILE A 132 -2.85 -21.51 -1.44
C ILE A 132 -4.34 -21.69 -1.69
N GLU A 133 -4.98 -22.54 -0.90
CA GLU A 133 -6.40 -22.83 -0.98
C GLU A 133 -7.16 -21.98 0.05
N PHE A 134 -7.99 -21.06 -0.42
CA PHE A 134 -8.80 -20.20 0.43
C PHE A 134 -10.18 -20.80 0.72
N VAL A 135 -10.75 -21.48 -0.27
CA VAL A 135 -12.05 -22.16 -0.14
C VAL A 135 -11.88 -23.60 -0.60
N ILE A 136 -12.26 -24.54 0.26
CA ILE A 136 -12.21 -25.99 0.01
C ILE A 136 -13.61 -26.56 0.19
N ALA A 137 -14.14 -27.22 -0.84
CA ALA A 137 -15.45 -27.83 -0.83
C ALA A 137 -16.58 -26.89 -0.35
N GLY A 138 -16.51 -25.62 -0.77
CA GLY A 138 -17.48 -24.56 -0.46
C GLY A 138 -17.37 -23.97 0.96
N LYS A 139 -16.31 -24.29 1.71
CA LYS A 139 -16.04 -23.75 3.05
C LYS A 139 -14.71 -23.00 3.06
N GLU A 140 -14.60 -22.04 3.97
CA GLU A 140 -13.36 -21.37 4.31
C GLU A 140 -12.28 -22.38 4.72
N ASN A 141 -11.03 -22.15 4.33
CA ASN A 141 -9.90 -22.91 4.84
C ASN A 141 -9.51 -22.41 6.23
N GLU A 142 -9.87 -23.17 7.27
CA GLU A 142 -9.58 -22.86 8.67
C GLU A 142 -8.08 -22.78 8.99
N GLU A 143 -7.20 -23.33 8.14
CA GLU A 143 -5.75 -23.21 8.29
C GLU A 143 -5.21 -21.80 7.98
N LEU A 144 -6.04 -20.93 7.38
CA LEU A 144 -5.69 -19.56 7.03
C LEU A 144 -6.25 -18.50 8.01
N GLU A 145 -6.98 -18.92 9.05
CA GLU A 145 -7.30 -18.08 10.22
C GLU A 145 -6.06 -17.88 11.11
#